data_AF-A0A059EZP5-F1
#
_entry.id   AF-A0A059EZP5-F1
#
_cell.length_a   1.000
_cell.length_b   1.000
_cell.length_c   1.000
_cell.angle_alpha   90.00
_cell.angle_beta   90.00
_cell.angle_gamma   90.00
#
_symmetry.space_group_name_H-M   'P 1'
#
loop_
_entity.id
_entity.type
_entity.pdbx_description
1 polymer ?
#
loop_
_entity_poly.entity_id
_entity_poly.type
_entity_poly.pdbx_seq_one_letter_code
_entity_poly.pdbx_strand_id
1 'polypeptide(L)'
;MKDKDFLQSCIKKYYEPKPTIGKNCTIKILRVTPTCANSVITHIEGIKPSINYFAYTRASDLEINVIEEKFVWDILKEDESLNAKIIGYNNEQMIFVVPKKE
;
A
#
# COMPACT_ATOMS: atom_id res chain seq x y z
N MET A 1 -11.48 34.86 -2.15
CA MET A 1 -10.45 33.84 -1.81
C MET A 1 -9.11 34.53 -1.97
N LYS A 2 -8.22 34.55 -0.96
CA LYS A 2 -6.94 35.26 -1.10
C LYS A 2 -6.01 34.44 -1.99
N ASP A 3 -5.23 35.07 -2.86
CA ASP A 3 -4.35 34.38 -3.83
C ASP A 3 -3.39 33.38 -3.17
N LYS A 4 -3.01 33.64 -1.92
CA LYS A 4 -2.20 32.71 -1.10
C LYS A 4 -2.88 31.37 -0.83
N ASP A 5 -4.19 31.38 -0.57
CA ASP A 5 -4.96 30.16 -0.28
C ASP A 5 -5.13 29.30 -1.55
N PHE A 6 -5.31 29.95 -2.69
CA PHE A 6 -5.37 29.28 -4.00
C PHE A 6 -4.04 28.64 -4.37
N LEU A 7 -2.94 29.38 -4.26
CA LEU A 7 -1.60 28.87 -4.54
C LEU A 7 -1.25 27.66 -3.65
N GLN A 8 -1.59 27.74 -2.36
CA GLN A 8 -1.34 26.65 -1.42
C GLN A 8 -2.17 25.40 -1.74
N SER A 9 -3.41 25.56 -2.23
CA SER A 9 -4.24 24.47 -2.76
C SER A 9 -3.62 23.82 -4.00
N CYS A 10 -3.16 24.63 -4.96
CA CYS A 10 -2.51 24.13 -6.18
C CYS A 10 -1.23 23.35 -5.87
N ILE A 11 -0.39 23.88 -4.97
CA ILE A 11 0.83 23.22 -4.49
C ILE A 11 0.48 21.89 -3.85
N LYS A 12 -0.46 21.84 -2.90
CA LYS A 12 -0.89 20.58 -2.27
C LYS A 12 -1.35 19.53 -3.28
N LYS A 13 -2.14 19.93 -4.29
CA LYS A 13 -2.61 19.01 -5.34
C LYS A 13 -1.47 18.52 -6.24
N TYR A 14 -0.45 19.35 -6.47
CA TYR A 14 0.70 19.01 -7.31
C TYR A 14 1.68 18.05 -6.61
N TYR A 15 1.84 18.20 -5.29
CA TYR A 15 2.69 17.36 -4.45
C TYR A 15 1.96 16.17 -3.80
N GLU A 16 0.69 15.95 -4.16
CA GLU A 16 -0.09 14.80 -3.67
C GLU A 16 0.62 13.50 -4.07
N PRO A 17 1.05 12.68 -3.10
CA PRO A 17 1.85 11.51 -3.42
C PRO A 17 0.96 10.45 -4.08
N LYS A 18 1.29 10.14 -5.34
CA LYS A 18 0.58 9.13 -6.12
C LYS A 18 1.26 7.77 -6.00
N PRO A 19 0.49 6.68 -5.94
CA PRO A 19 1.04 5.35 -5.89
C PRO A 19 1.56 4.96 -7.28
N THR A 20 2.85 5.13 -7.50
CA THR A 20 3.54 4.79 -8.75
C THR A 20 4.30 3.47 -8.61
N ILE A 21 4.27 2.63 -9.64
CA ILE A 21 5.05 1.38 -9.67
C ILE A 21 6.53 1.67 -9.36
N GLY A 22 7.11 0.86 -8.49
CA GLY A 22 8.50 0.98 -8.05
C GLY A 22 8.70 1.78 -6.77
N LYS A 23 7.74 2.62 -6.39
CA LYS A 23 7.83 3.43 -5.16
C LYS A 23 7.68 2.57 -3.90
N ASN A 24 8.36 3.00 -2.84
CA ASN A 24 8.16 2.46 -1.51
C ASN A 24 6.94 3.13 -0.86
N CYS A 25 6.21 2.36 -0.09
CA CYS A 25 5.03 2.81 0.63
C CYS A 25 4.95 2.10 1.99
N THR A 26 4.20 2.69 2.91
CA THR A 26 3.85 2.06 4.18
C THR A 26 2.39 1.65 4.10
N ILE A 27 2.12 0.37 4.33
CA ILE A 27 0.77 -0.18 4.32
C ILE A 27 0.34 -0.55 5.73
N LYS A 28 -0.95 -0.43 6.00
CA LYS A 28 -1.59 -1.01 7.18
C LYS A 28 -2.51 -2.15 6.75
N ILE A 29 -2.30 -3.34 7.29
CA ILE A 29 -3.11 -4.51 6.99
C ILE A 29 -4.49 -4.34 7.62
N LEU A 30 -5.54 -4.46 6.80
CA LEU A 30 -6.93 -4.37 7.25
C LEU A 30 -7.54 -5.74 7.49
N ARG A 31 -7.20 -6.71 6.63
CA ARG A 31 -7.73 -8.07 6.70
C ARG A 31 -6.75 -9.05 6.08
N VAL A 32 -6.61 -10.21 6.73
CA VAL A 32 -5.79 -11.31 6.19
C VAL A 32 -6.66 -12.54 5.93
N THR A 33 -6.37 -13.23 4.84
CA THR A 33 -6.96 -14.51 4.45
C THR A 33 -5.84 -15.53 4.24
N PRO A 34 -6.10 -16.83 4.03
CA PRO A 34 -5.03 -17.79 3.82
C PRO A 34 -4.15 -17.48 2.60
N THR A 35 -4.71 -16.83 1.57
CA THR A 35 -4.06 -16.66 0.25
C THR A 35 -3.77 -15.20 -0.12
N CYS A 36 -4.25 -14.23 0.65
CA CYS A 36 -3.99 -12.82 0.42
C CYS A 36 -4.18 -11.93 1.66
N ALA A 37 -3.68 -10.70 1.56
CA ALA A 37 -3.94 -9.65 2.54
C ALA A 37 -4.45 -8.38 1.84
N ASN A 38 -5.50 -7.80 2.41
CA ASN A 38 -6.00 -6.48 2.03
C ASN A 38 -5.43 -5.43 2.98
N SER A 39 -5.00 -4.31 2.42
CA SER A 39 -4.34 -3.24 3.16
C SER A 39 -4.73 -1.87 2.64
N VAL A 40 -4.39 -0.84 3.40
CA VAL A 40 -4.48 0.56 2.98
C VAL A 40 -3.08 1.16 2.96
N ILE A 41 -2.77 1.92 1.91
CA ILE A 41 -1.53 2.68 1.84
C ILE A 41 -1.67 3.91 2.74
N THR A 42 -0.85 3.98 3.77
CA THR A 42 -0.84 5.09 4.74
C THR A 42 0.15 6.17 4.36
N HIS A 43 1.26 5.79 3.72
CA HIS A 43 2.31 6.71 3.26
C HIS A 43 2.91 6.21 1.95
N ILE A 44 3.33 7.12 1.09
CA ILE A 44 4.09 6.85 -0.14
C ILE A 44 5.35 7.71 -0.08
N GLU A 45 6.52 7.08 -0.14
CA GLU A 45 7.81 7.76 0.04
C GLU A 45 7.87 8.65 1.30
N GLY A 46 7.22 8.21 2.38
CA GLY A 46 7.16 8.93 3.66
C GLY A 46 6.10 10.04 3.74
N ILE A 47 5.35 10.32 2.67
CA ILE A 47 4.32 11.35 2.64
C ILE A 47 2.94 10.70 2.74
N LYS A 48 2.09 11.21 3.65
CA LYS A 48 0.71 10.75 3.80
C LYS A 48 -0.16 11.32 2.67
N PRO A 49 -0.82 10.47 1.85
CA PRO A 49 -1.79 10.93 0.87
C PRO A 49 -3.04 11.49 1.55
N SER A 50 -3.71 12.43 0.88
CA SER A 50 -5.01 12.99 1.30
C SER A 50 -6.17 12.02 1.05
N ILE A 51 -5.99 11.05 0.14
CA ILE A 51 -6.95 9.98 -0.12
C ILE A 51 -6.39 8.62 0.28
N ASN A 52 -7.28 7.70 0.63
CA ASN A 52 -6.90 6.32 0.93
C ASN A 52 -6.77 5.53 -0.37
N TYR A 53 -5.64 4.84 -0.53
CA TYR A 53 -5.45 3.86 -1.59
C TYR A 53 -5.53 2.46 -1.01
N PHE A 54 -6.38 1.62 -1.60
CA PHE A 54 -6.44 0.21 -1.22
C PHE A 54 -5.36 -0.57 -1.92
N ALA A 55 -4.75 -1.48 -1.16
CA ALA A 55 -3.66 -2.31 -1.62
C ALA A 55 -3.93 -3.78 -1.32
N TYR A 56 -3.36 -4.63 -2.17
CA TYR A 56 -3.55 -6.06 -2.17
C TYR A 56 -2.21 -6.78 -2.29
N THR A 57 -2.00 -7.76 -1.41
CA THR A 57 -0.81 -8.62 -1.42
C THR A 57 -1.22 -10.04 -1.71
N ARG A 58 -0.61 -10.64 -2.74
CA ARG A 58 -0.85 -12.05 -3.14
C ARG A 58 0.07 -12.98 -2.37
N ALA A 59 -0.36 -14.22 -2.16
CA ALA A 59 0.51 -15.27 -1.62
C ALA A 59 1.78 -15.49 -2.47
N SER A 60 1.67 -15.40 -3.80
CA SER A 60 2.81 -15.54 -4.72
C SER A 60 3.89 -14.48 -4.53
N ASP A 61 3.52 -13.30 -4.02
CA ASP A 61 4.46 -12.20 -3.79
C ASP A 61 5.19 -12.33 -2.44
N LEU A 62 4.74 -13.22 -1.57
CA LEU A 62 5.31 -13.47 -0.24
C LEU A 62 6.21 -14.72 -0.19
N GLU A 63 6.55 -15.28 -1.37
CA GLU A 63 7.33 -16.51 -1.52
C GLU A 63 6.75 -17.69 -0.70
N ILE A 64 5.43 -17.70 -0.51
CA ILE A 64 4.75 -18.73 0.26
C ILE A 64 4.75 -20.04 -0.54
N ASN A 65 5.42 -21.05 0.00
CA ASN A 65 5.37 -22.41 -0.53
C ASN A 65 4.17 -23.16 0.07
N VAL A 66 3.15 -23.41 -0.76
CA VAL A 66 1.93 -24.13 -0.37
C VAL A 66 2.21 -25.58 0.04
N ILE A 67 3.32 -26.16 -0.43
CA ILE A 67 3.74 -27.53 -0.06
C ILE A 67 4.15 -27.59 1.42
N GLU A 68 4.57 -26.47 2.01
CA GLU A 68 4.95 -26.38 3.42
C GLU A 68 3.80 -25.96 4.36
N GLU A 69 2.56 -25.95 3.87
CA GLU A 69 1.36 -25.49 4.62
C GLU A 69 1.50 -24.07 5.21
N LYS A 70 2.33 -23.22 4.59
CA LYS A 70 2.45 -21.82 4.98
C LYS A 70 1.34 -21.01 4.31
N PHE A 71 0.73 -20.11 5.07
CA PHE A 71 -0.32 -19.21 4.60
C PHE A 71 0.04 -17.74 4.83
N VAL A 72 -0.69 -16.85 4.18
CA VAL A 72 -0.43 -15.40 4.31
C VAL A 72 -0.62 -14.93 5.76
N TRP A 73 -1.57 -15.50 6.50
CA TRP A 73 -1.79 -15.16 7.92
C TRP A 73 -0.65 -15.58 8.85
N ASP A 74 0.29 -16.42 8.40
CA ASP A 74 1.46 -16.79 9.19
C ASP A 74 2.54 -15.71 9.08
N ILE A 75 2.46 -14.90 8.02
CA ILE A 75 3.45 -13.88 7.67
C ILE A 75 2.98 -12.48 8.04
N LEU A 76 1.70 -12.18 7.79
CA LEU A 76 1.09 -10.87 7.98
C LEU A 76 -0.02 -10.95 9.01
N LYS A 77 -0.14 -9.93 9.86
CA LYS A 77 -1.22 -9.83 10.86
C LYS A 77 -2.11 -8.63 10.59
N GLU A 78 -3.38 -8.74 10.99
CA GLU A 78 -4.31 -7.61 10.94
C GLU A 78 -3.82 -6.47 11.82
N ASP A 79 -4.11 -5.23 11.42
CA ASP A 79 -3.65 -3.99 12.02
C ASP A 79 -2.14 -3.73 11.99
N GLU A 80 -1.34 -4.67 11.50
CA GLU A 80 0.10 -4.52 11.32
C GLU A 80 0.41 -3.43 10.28
N SER A 81 1.45 -2.63 10.56
CA SER A 81 1.95 -1.61 9.64
C SER A 81 3.38 -1.94 9.22
N LEU A 82 3.63 -1.96 7.91
CA LEU A 82 4.90 -2.40 7.35
C LEU A 82 5.25 -1.68 6.05
N ASN A 83 6.54 -1.71 5.72
CA ASN A 83 7.06 -1.19 4.47
C ASN A 83 6.74 -2.16 3.32
N ALA A 84 6.34 -1.61 2.18
CA ALA A 84 6.02 -2.36 0.98
C ALA A 84 6.45 -1.62 -0.28
N LYS A 85 6.54 -2.33 -1.40
CA LYS A 85 6.82 -1.76 -2.72
C LYS A 85 5.60 -1.93 -3.63
N ILE A 86 5.24 -0.87 -4.34
CA ILE A 86 4.17 -0.91 -5.33
C ILE A 86 4.69 -1.62 -6.58
N ILE A 87 4.00 -2.69 -7.01
CA ILE A 87 4.42 -3.53 -8.14
C ILE A 87 3.46 -3.48 -9.33
N GLY A 88 2.23 -3.02 -9.13
CA GLY A 88 1.26 -2.94 -10.22
C GLY A 88 -0.08 -2.41 -9.78
N TYR A 89 -0.99 -2.34 -10.74
CA TYR A 89 -2.37 -1.93 -10.54
C TYR A 89 -3.27 -3.10 -10.90
N ASN A 90 -4.19 -3.47 -10.01
CA ASN A 90 -5.21 -4.47 -10.30
C ASN A 90 -6.37 -3.84 -11.09
N ASN A 91 -6.84 -2.71 -10.59
CA ASN A 91 -7.84 -1.85 -11.22
C ASN A 91 -7.66 -0.41 -10.72
N GLU A 92 -8.58 0.50 -11.03
CA GLU A 92 -8.51 1.91 -10.61
C GLU A 92 -8.52 2.10 -9.08
N GLN A 93 -9.00 1.12 -8.31
CA GLN A 93 -9.20 1.23 -6.87
C GLN A 93 -8.21 0.42 -6.03
N MET A 94 -7.55 -0.58 -6.63
CA MET A 94 -6.76 -1.58 -5.93
C MET A 94 -5.37 -1.74 -6.54
N ILE A 95 -4.36 -1.66 -5.67
CA ILE A 95 -2.95 -1.58 -6.03
C ILE A 95 -2.23 -2.83 -5.54
N PHE A 96 -1.42 -3.46 -6.39
CA PHE A 96 -0.60 -4.58 -5.96
C PHE A 96 0.65 -4.08 -5.23
N VAL A 97 0.86 -4.61 -4.02
CA VAL A 97 2.00 -4.25 -3.18
C VAL A 97 2.68 -5.51 -2.62
N VAL A 98 3.99 -5.44 -2.51
CA VAL A 98 4.83 -6.48 -1.92
C VAL A 98 5.44 -5.97 -0.62
N PRO A 99 5.03 -6.49 0.53
CA PRO A 99 5.70 -6.33 1.82
C PRO A 99 7.20 -6.57 1.75
N LYS A 100 7.99 -5.73 2.39
CA LYS A 100 9.40 -5.99 2.68
C LYS A 100 9.53 -6.30 4.16
N LYS A 101 10.02 -7.50 4.49
CA LYS A 101 10.53 -7.77 5.84
C LYS A 101 11.94 -7.17 5.91
N GLU A 102 12.14 -6.26 6.85
CA GLU A 102 13.48 -5.82 7.28
C GLU A 102 14.12 -6.88 8.17
#